data_AF-A0A1H8YBT4-F1
#
_entry.id   AF-A0A1H8YBT4-F1
#
_cell.length_a   1.000
_cell.length_b   1.000
_cell.length_c   1.000
_cell.angle_alpha   90.00
_cell.angle_beta   90.00
_cell.angle_gamma   90.00
#
_symmetry.space_group_name_H-M   'P 1'
#
loop_
_entity.id
_entity.type
_entity.pdbx_description
1 polymer ?
#
loop_
_entity_poly.entity_id
_entity_poly.type
_entity_poly.pdbx_seq_one_letter_code
_entity_poly.pdbx_strand_id
1 'polypeptide(L)'
;MQDIRYSTFGIYMALSVKGPEVEALANELATLKRSTKTEAVRQALRNEIDREKSRLDLVAQSLAFARALRERAGPNPQPAGRAFRDELYGGR
;
A
#
# COMPACT_ATOMS: atom_id res chain seq x y z
N MET A 1 20.08 -41.23 -6.86
CA MET A 1 20.25 -39.79 -7.13
C MET A 1 19.34 -39.41 -8.30
N GLN A 2 18.08 -39.06 -8.00
CA GLN A 2 17.23 -38.19 -8.81
C GLN A 2 16.20 -37.57 -7.85
N ASP A 3 16.51 -36.38 -7.35
CA ASP A 3 15.57 -35.56 -6.57
C ASP A 3 14.55 -34.95 -7.52
N ILE A 4 13.34 -35.51 -7.49
CA ILE A 4 12.16 -34.91 -8.11
C ILE A 4 11.81 -33.68 -7.26
N ARG A 5 12.21 -32.52 -7.75
CA ARG A 5 11.78 -31.22 -7.23
C ARG A 5 10.27 -31.11 -7.37
N TYR A 6 9.53 -31.42 -6.31
CA TYR A 6 8.13 -31.04 -6.17
C TYR A 6 8.06 -29.52 -6.10
N SER A 7 7.95 -28.90 -7.28
CA SER A 7 7.69 -27.48 -7.44
C SER A 7 6.36 -27.14 -6.78
N THR A 8 6.39 -26.15 -5.90
CA THR A 8 5.28 -25.52 -5.17
C THR A 8 4.25 -24.88 -6.12
N PHE A 9 3.64 -25.66 -7.01
CA PHE A 9 2.43 -25.29 -7.74
C PHE A 9 1.24 -25.62 -6.84
N GLY A 10 1.11 -24.87 -5.74
CA GLY A 10 -0.08 -24.93 -4.90
C GLY A 10 -1.30 -24.55 -5.75
N ILE A 11 -2.15 -25.54 -6.02
CA ILE A 11 -3.59 -25.45 -6.33
C ILE A 11 -4.03 -24.07 -6.83
N TYR A 12 -3.78 -23.77 -8.11
CA TYR A 12 -4.34 -22.59 -8.79
C TYR A 12 -5.87 -22.76 -8.88
N MET A 13 -6.60 -22.34 -7.85
CA MET A 13 -8.04 -22.17 -7.96
C MET A 13 -8.31 -20.91 -8.79
N ALA A 14 -8.94 -21.08 -9.95
CA ALA A 14 -9.46 -19.95 -10.71
C ALA A 14 -10.54 -19.27 -9.86
N LEU A 15 -10.36 -17.98 -9.59
CA LEU A 15 -11.41 -17.14 -9.02
C LEU A 15 -12.55 -17.05 -10.05
N SER A 16 -13.65 -17.78 -9.84
CA SER A 16 -14.84 -17.71 -10.70
C SER A 16 -15.83 -16.70 -10.14
N VAL A 17 -15.71 -15.45 -10.58
CA VAL A 17 -16.70 -14.41 -10.27
C VAL A 17 -17.80 -14.47 -11.34
N LYS A 18 -18.98 -14.98 -10.99
CA LYS A 18 -20.11 -15.08 -11.91
C LYS A 18 -20.96 -13.83 -11.82
N GLY A 19 -20.83 -12.94 -12.81
CA GLY A 19 -21.69 -11.77 -12.97
C GLY A 19 -21.43 -11.07 -14.32
N PRO A 20 -22.46 -10.74 -15.11
CA PRO A 20 -22.28 -10.08 -16.42
C PRO A 20 -21.60 -8.71 -16.30
N GLU A 21 -21.81 -8.02 -15.17
CA GLU A 21 -21.14 -6.74 -14.86
C GLU A 21 -19.63 -6.90 -14.71
N VAL A 22 -19.16 -7.92 -13.98
CA VAL A 22 -17.72 -8.15 -13.75
C VAL A 22 -17.02 -8.52 -15.05
N GLU A 23 -17.68 -9.32 -15.89
CA GLU A 23 -17.18 -9.67 -17.21
C GLU A 23 -17.07 -8.41 -18.10
N ALA A 24 -18.06 -7.52 -18.07
CA ALA A 24 -18.02 -6.25 -18.81
C ALA A 24 -16.85 -5.36 -18.34
N LEU A 25 -16.68 -5.18 -17.02
CA LEU A 25 -15.58 -4.41 -16.43
C LEU A 25 -14.21 -5.00 -16.77
N ALA A 26 -14.07 -6.33 -16.70
CA ALA A 26 -12.82 -7.00 -17.07
C ALA A 26 -12.49 -6.83 -18.55
N ASN A 27 -13.49 -6.88 -19.43
CA ASN A 27 -13.34 -6.64 -20.87
C ASN A 27 -12.95 -5.20 -21.18
N GLU A 28 -13.61 -4.23 -20.55
CA GLU A 28 -13.32 -2.81 -20.72
C GLU A 28 -11.90 -2.50 -20.27
N LEU A 29 -11.52 -2.97 -19.07
CA LEU A 29 -10.19 -2.72 -18.53
C LEU A 29 -9.08 -3.38 -19.37
N ALA A 30 -9.32 -4.59 -19.89
CA ALA A 30 -8.40 -5.27 -20.80
C ALA A 30 -8.20 -4.49 -22.10
N THR A 31 -9.29 -3.94 -22.65
CA THR A 31 -9.24 -3.10 -23.86
C THR A 31 -8.43 -1.83 -23.62
N LEU A 32 -8.72 -1.11 -22.52
CA LEU A 32 -7.99 0.11 -22.14
C LEU A 32 -6.50 -0.15 -21.92
N LYS A 33 -6.14 -1.28 -21.29
CA LYS A 33 -4.75 -1.64 -21.01
C LYS A 33 -4.04 -2.38 -22.15
N ARG A 34 -4.75 -2.72 -23.23
CA ARG A 34 -4.26 -3.56 -24.33
C ARG A 34 -3.62 -4.86 -23.82
N SER A 35 -4.26 -5.48 -22.83
CA SER A 35 -3.80 -6.70 -22.16
C SER A 35 -4.88 -7.77 -22.15
N THR A 36 -4.59 -8.96 -21.65
CA THR A 36 -5.62 -9.99 -21.43
C THR A 36 -6.50 -9.61 -20.23
N LYS A 37 -7.71 -10.20 -20.13
CA LYS A 37 -8.61 -9.98 -18.98
C LYS A 37 -7.97 -10.38 -17.66
N THR A 38 -7.31 -11.54 -17.63
CA THR A 38 -6.59 -12.04 -16.45
C THR A 38 -5.51 -11.05 -16.01
N GLU A 39 -4.74 -10.51 -16.96
CA GLU A 39 -3.69 -9.53 -16.66
C GLU A 39 -4.23 -8.20 -16.20
N ALA A 40 -5.28 -7.71 -16.86
CA ALA A 40 -5.95 -6.48 -16.50
C ALA A 40 -6.50 -6.54 -15.07
N VAL A 41 -7.21 -7.62 -14.72
CA VAL A 41 -7.78 -7.87 -13.40
C VAL A 41 -6.68 -8.06 -12.35
N ARG A 42 -5.63 -8.84 -12.66
CA ARG A 42 -4.48 -9.03 -11.78
C ARG A 42 -3.84 -7.70 -11.40
N GLN A 43 -3.60 -6.83 -12.39
CA GLN A 43 -3.01 -5.52 -12.14
C GLN A 43 -3.97 -4.58 -11.41
N ALA A 44 -5.28 -4.65 -11.68
CA ALA A 44 -6.28 -3.88 -10.96
C ALA A 44 -6.29 -4.21 -9.47
N LEU A 45 -6.36 -5.50 -9.13
CA LEU A 45 -6.34 -5.98 -7.75
C LEU A 45 -5.05 -5.58 -7.03
N ARG A 46 -3.90 -5.69 -7.71
CA ARG A 46 -2.62 -5.25 -7.14
C ARG A 46 -2.64 -3.76 -6.83
N ASN A 47 -3.06 -2.93 -7.79
CA ASN A 47 -3.13 -1.50 -7.60
C ASN A 47 -4.08 -1.12 -6.45
N GLU A 48 -5.21 -1.80 -6.31
CA GLU A 48 -6.17 -1.53 -5.24
C GLU A 48 -5.62 -1.95 -3.87
N ILE A 49 -4.96 -3.10 -3.78
CA ILE A 49 -4.26 -3.51 -2.56
C ILE A 49 -3.20 -2.48 -2.16
N ASP A 50 -2.44 -1.97 -3.13
CA ASP A 50 -1.40 -0.96 -2.86
C ASP A 50 -2.02 0.38 -2.41
N ARG A 51 -3.16 0.80 -3.00
CA ARG A 51 -3.93 1.96 -2.54
C ARG A 51 -4.45 1.76 -1.12
N GLU A 52 -5.01 0.60 -0.81
CA GLU A 52 -5.54 0.30 0.51
C GLU A 52 -4.45 0.20 1.58
N LYS A 53 -3.30 -0.39 1.25
CA LYS A 53 -2.12 -0.42 2.14
C LYS A 53 -1.57 0.98 2.39
N SER A 54 -1.44 1.81 1.34
CA SER A 54 -0.95 3.18 1.50
C SER A 54 -1.93 4.08 2.25
N ARG A 55 -3.24 3.85 2.13
CA ARG A 55 -4.28 4.54 2.91
C ARG A 55 -4.15 4.30 4.41
N LEU A 56 -3.71 3.11 4.82
CA LEU A 56 -3.58 2.70 6.23
C LEU A 56 -2.23 3.09 6.85
N ASP A 57 -1.25 3.51 6.05
CA ASP A 57 0.12 3.69 6.54
C ASP A 57 0.44 5.13 6.99
N LEU A 58 -0.49 6.09 6.91
CA LEU A 58 -0.22 7.44 7.43
C LEU A 58 0.07 7.44 8.94
N VAL A 59 -0.60 6.57 9.70
CA VAL A 59 -0.34 6.43 11.13
C VAL A 59 1.04 5.84 11.37
N ALA A 60 1.41 4.79 10.64
CA ALA A 60 2.71 4.14 10.79
C ALA A 60 3.86 5.02 10.28
N GLN A 61 3.68 5.76 9.17
CA GLN A 61 4.60 6.80 8.70
C GLN A 61 4.75 7.93 9.73
N SER A 62 3.65 8.41 10.31
CA SER A 62 3.69 9.46 11.35
C SER A 62 4.40 8.98 12.61
N LEU A 63 4.18 7.72 13.01
CA LEU A 63 4.88 7.11 14.14
C LEU A 63 6.37 6.91 13.86
N ALA A 64 6.74 6.45 12.66
CA ALA A 64 8.13 6.31 12.24
C ALA A 64 8.84 7.67 12.22
N PHE A 65 8.20 8.70 11.68
CA PHE A 65 8.69 10.07 11.68
C PHE A 65 8.88 10.61 13.11
N ALA A 66 7.88 10.45 13.98
CA ALA A 66 7.95 10.89 15.37
C ALA A 66 9.06 10.17 16.16
N ARG A 67 9.26 8.86 15.92
CA ARG A 67 10.36 8.08 16.50
C ARG A 67 11.72 8.60 16.06
N ALA A 68 11.91 8.82 14.75
CA ALA A 68 13.15 9.35 14.20
C ALA A 68 13.48 10.76 14.74
N LEU A 69 12.46 11.62 14.91
CA LEU A 69 12.64 12.93 15.55
C LEU A 69 13.07 12.81 17.01
N ARG A 70 12.47 11.88 17.77
CA ARG A 70 12.83 11.65 19.17
C ARG A 70 14.25 11.12 19.30
N GLU A 71 14.67 10.20 18.43
CA GLU A 71 16.04 9.69 18.38
C GLU A 71 17.03 10.83 18.09
N ARG A 72 16.72 11.70 17.13
CA ARG A 72 17.55 12.88 16.81
C ARG A 72 17.60 13.92 17.93
N ALA A 73 16.55 14.05 18.74
CA ALA A 73 16.50 14.99 19.85
C ALA A 73 17.42 14.57 21.02
N GLY A 74 17.75 13.29 21.13
CA GLY A 74 18.64 12.77 22.17
C GLY A 74 18.03 12.82 23.59
N PRO A 75 18.85 12.69 24.65
CA PRO A 75 18.37 12.46 26.01
C PRO A 75 17.73 13.67 26.70
N ASN A 76 17.84 14.88 26.15
CA ASN A 76 17.28 16.10 26.74
C ASN A 76 16.41 16.88 25.73
N PRO A 77 15.23 16.33 25.36
CA PRO A 77 14.37 16.97 24.39
C PRO A 77 13.81 18.30 24.95
N GLN A 78 13.89 19.35 24.15
CA GLN A 78 13.30 20.65 24.51
C GLN A 78 11.78 20.64 24.28
N PRO A 79 10.98 21.33 25.13
CA PRO A 79 9.53 21.40 24.95
C PRO A 79 9.15 22.17 23.67
N ALA A 80 8.56 21.47 22.69
CA ALA A 80 8.00 22.09 21.48
C ALA A 80 6.53 22.51 21.68
N GLY A 81 6.26 23.23 22.77
CA GLY A 81 4.92 23.65 23.18
C GLY A 81 4.37 24.87 22.43
N ARG A 82 3.28 25.45 22.93
CA ARG A 82 2.66 26.66 22.35
C ARG A 82 3.66 27.82 22.27
N ALA A 83 4.36 28.12 23.37
CA ALA A 83 5.34 29.20 23.44
C ALA A 83 6.45 29.08 22.37
N PHE A 84 6.96 27.86 22.15
CA PHE A 84 7.96 27.60 21.11
C PHE A 84 7.40 27.86 19.70
N ARG A 85 6.14 27.46 19.43
CA ARG A 85 5.50 27.74 18.14
C ARG A 85 5.22 29.23 17.95
N ASP A 86 4.77 29.91 19.01
CA ASP A 86 4.51 31.34 19.00
C ASP A 86 5.82 32.10 18.69
N GLU A 87 6.96 31.72 19.28
CA GLU A 87 8.29 32.27 18.96
C GLU A 87 8.71 32.02 17.50
N LEU A 88 8.55 30.80 17.00
CA LEU A 88 8.92 30.40 15.63
C LEU A 88 8.17 31.17 14.53
N TYR A 89 6.89 31.45 14.75
CA TYR A 89 6.04 32.12 13.77
C TYR A 89 5.87 33.63 14.06
N GLY A 90 6.68 34.21 14.95
CA GLY A 90 6.68 35.65 15.24
C GLY A 90 5.41 36.14 15.94
N GLY A 91 4.81 35.30 16.79
CA GLY A 91 3.64 35.61 17.59
C GLY A 91 3.87 36.86 18.44
N ARG A 92 3.08 37.90 18.16
CA ARG A 92 2.87 39.04 19.07
C ARG A 92 1.88 38.67 20.16
#